data_AF-A0A1I3AC29-F1
#
_entry.id   AF-A0A1I3AC29-F1
#
_cell.length_a   1.000
_cell.length_b   1.000
_cell.length_c   1.000
_cell.angle_alpha   90.00
_cell.angle_beta   90.00
_cell.angle_gamma   90.00
#
_symmetry.space_group_name_H-M   'P 1'
#
loop_
_entity.id
_entity.type
_entity.pdbx_description
1 polymer ?
#
loop_
_entity_poly.entity_id
_entity_poly.type
_entity_poly.pdbx_seq_one_letter_code
_entity_poly.pdbx_strand_id
1 'polypeptide(L)'
;MIQWFNKKLRNRKGFTLIELIVVIAILGVLAAIALPRLAGVRSGAEEDADHASARSIASAVAVYEADNGEQPSNINALVPEYLNDVPSASSVDGDFEIRFVGSDNNELEVYVGDSVFYPDQR
;
A
#
# COMPACT_ATOMS: atom_id res chain seq x y z
N MET A 1 -20.17 -67.76 -25.89
CA MET A 1 -20.64 -66.57 -25.15
C MET A 1 -19.48 -66.20 -24.23
N ILE A 2 -18.73 -65.12 -24.36
CA ILE A 2 -19.06 -63.70 -24.58
C ILE A 2 -17.85 -63.06 -25.29
N GLN A 3 -18.02 -62.62 -26.54
CA GLN A 3 -17.03 -61.78 -27.25
C GLN A 3 -17.56 -60.34 -27.34
N TRP A 4 -17.29 -59.51 -26.33
CA TRP A 4 -17.71 -58.10 -26.42
C TRP A 4 -16.80 -57.05 -25.74
N PHE A 5 -15.59 -57.39 -25.28
CA PHE A 5 -14.73 -56.40 -24.62
C PHE A 5 -13.73 -55.69 -25.54
N ASN A 6 -14.04 -55.52 -26.84
CA ASN A 6 -13.17 -54.78 -27.75
C ASN A 6 -13.87 -53.57 -28.37
N LYS A 7 -14.26 -52.61 -27.52
CA LYS A 7 -14.76 -51.30 -27.97
C LYS A 7 -13.61 -50.30 -27.98
N LYS A 8 -12.97 -50.17 -29.15
CA LYS A 8 -12.15 -49.05 -29.66
C LYS A 8 -11.93 -47.89 -28.66
N LEU A 9 -10.76 -47.84 -28.01
CA LEU A 9 -10.19 -46.59 -27.50
C LEU A 9 -9.49 -45.85 -28.67
N ARG A 10 -10.27 -45.32 -29.61
CA ARG A 10 -9.73 -44.53 -30.74
C ARG A 10 -10.42 -43.17 -30.81
N ASN A 11 -9.88 -42.21 -30.06
CA ASN A 11 -9.85 -40.78 -30.40
C ASN A 11 -9.07 -39.97 -29.36
N ARG A 12 -7.78 -40.26 -29.17
CA ARG A 12 -6.90 -39.28 -28.50
C ARG A 12 -6.51 -38.22 -29.53
N LYS A 13 -7.35 -37.20 -29.67
CA LYS A 13 -6.95 -35.95 -30.36
C LYS A 13 -5.89 -35.31 -29.47
N GLY A 14 -4.62 -35.37 -29.90
CA GLY A 14 -3.52 -34.70 -29.21
C GLY A 14 -3.60 -33.19 -29.45
N PHE A 15 -3.19 -32.42 -28.45
CA PHE A 15 -3.01 -30.97 -28.57
C PHE A 15 -1.90 -30.69 -29.57
N THR A 16 -2.09 -29.75 -30.48
CA THR A 16 -1.03 -29.36 -31.41
C THR A 16 -0.04 -28.41 -30.73
N LEU A 17 1.23 -28.46 -31.12
CA LEU A 17 2.23 -27.52 -30.60
C LEU A 17 1.87 -26.07 -30.93
N ILE A 18 1.24 -25.84 -32.08
CA ILE A 18 0.83 -24.49 -32.50
C ILE A 18 -0.30 -23.92 -31.64
N GLU A 19 -1.26 -24.75 -31.20
CA GLU A 19 -2.29 -24.32 -30.25
C GLU A 19 -1.65 -23.86 -28.93
N LEU A 20 -0.62 -24.56 -28.45
CA LEU A 20 0.06 -24.16 -27.22
C LEU A 20 0.87 -22.87 -27.40
N ILE A 21 1.56 -22.72 -28.54
CA ILE A 21 2.35 -21.54 -28.86
C ILE A 21 1.47 -20.27 -28.94
N VAL A 22 0.31 -20.35 -29.58
CA VAL A 22 -0.61 -19.20 -29.67
C VAL A 22 -1.15 -18.81 -28.29
N VAL A 23 -1.45 -19.78 -27.42
CA VAL A 23 -1.94 -19.51 -26.06
C VAL A 23 -0.88 -18.78 -25.24
N ILE A 24 0.35 -19.29 -25.19
CA ILE A 24 1.41 -18.62 -24.41
C ILE A 24 1.81 -17.28 -25.01
N ALA A 25 1.68 -17.10 -26.33
CA ALA A 25 1.89 -15.81 -26.98
C ALA A 25 0.85 -14.77 -26.51
N ILE A 26 -0.44 -15.13 -26.49
CA ILE A 26 -1.50 -14.24 -25.99
C ILE A 26 -1.32 -13.97 -24.49
N LEU A 27 -1.01 -14.99 -23.68
CA LEU A 27 -0.73 -14.82 -22.25
C LEU A 27 0.48 -13.90 -22.01
N GLY A 28 1.52 -13.99 -22.85
CA GLY A 28 2.69 -13.11 -22.80
C GLY A 28 2.34 -11.65 -23.06
N VAL A 29 1.50 -11.36 -24.05
CA VAL A 29 1.03 -9.99 -24.34
C VAL A 29 0.19 -9.43 -23.19
N LEU A 30 -0.72 -10.23 -22.64
CA LEU A 30 -1.54 -9.82 -21.49
C LEU A 30 -0.68 -9.55 -20.24
N ALA A 31 0.28 -10.44 -19.94
CA ALA A 31 1.18 -10.26 -18.81
C ALA A 31 2.05 -9.01 -18.95
N ALA A 32 2.56 -8.73 -20.16
CA ALA A 32 3.39 -7.54 -20.43
C ALA A 32 2.64 -6.22 -20.16
N ILE A 33 1.32 -6.17 -20.39
CA ILE A 33 0.49 -4.97 -20.11
C ILE A 33 0.04 -4.92 -18.64
N ALA A 34 -0.23 -6.08 -18.04
CA ALA A 34 -0.78 -6.16 -16.68
C ALA A 34 0.26 -5.85 -15.59
N LEU A 35 1.50 -6.37 -15.73
CA LEU A 35 2.52 -6.27 -14.68
C LEU A 35 2.93 -4.83 -14.33
N PRO A 36 3.19 -3.92 -15.28
CA PRO A 36 3.59 -2.54 -14.95
C PRO A 36 2.50 -1.77 -14.19
N ARG A 37 1.23 -2.05 -14.49
CA ARG A 37 0.09 -1.39 -13.82
C ARG A 37 -0.01 -1.78 -12.36
N LEU A 38 0.22 -3.05 -12.04
CA LEU A 38 0.13 -3.55 -10.67
C LEU A 38 1.18 -2.92 -9.75
N ALA A 39 2.40 -2.69 -10.26
CA ALA A 39 3.46 -2.05 -9.48
C ALA A 39 3.11 -0.61 -9.07
N GLY A 40 2.59 0.19 -10.00
CA GLY A 40 2.24 1.60 -9.70
C GLY A 40 1.00 1.76 -8.81
N VAL A 41 0.04 0.84 -8.87
CA VAL A 41 -1.13 0.86 -7.97
C VAL A 41 -0.71 0.59 -6.53
N ARG A 42 0.25 -0.31 -6.32
CA ARG A 42 0.75 -0.62 -4.98
C ARG A 42 1.44 0.58 -4.34
N SER A 43 2.36 1.24 -5.05
CA SER A 43 3.07 2.40 -4.51
C SER A 43 2.13 3.56 -4.19
N GLY A 44 1.12 3.81 -5.04
CA GLY A 44 0.12 4.85 -4.78
C GLY A 44 -0.73 4.54 -3.54
N ALA A 45 -1.13 3.28 -3.36
CA ALA A 45 -1.88 2.86 -2.18
C ALA A 45 -1.07 2.94 -0.88
N GLU A 46 0.24 2.68 -0.94
CA GLU A 46 1.17 2.85 0.20
C GLU A 46 1.28 4.33 0.59
N GLU A 47 1.41 5.25 -0.37
CA GLU A 47 1.45 6.71 -0.10
C GLU A 47 0.10 7.22 0.43
N ASP A 48 -1.03 6.75 -0.11
CA ASP A 48 -2.38 7.10 0.38
C ASP A 48 -2.59 6.65 1.84
N ALA A 49 -2.08 5.47 2.20
CA ALA A 49 -2.14 4.95 3.56
C ALA A 49 -1.28 5.79 4.53
N ASP A 50 -0.14 6.28 4.08
CA ASP A 50 0.74 7.15 4.87
C ASP A 50 0.09 8.52 5.11
N HIS A 51 -0.52 9.12 4.09
CA HIS A 51 -1.31 10.35 4.28
C HIS A 51 -2.48 10.16 5.25
N ALA A 52 -3.17 9.02 5.20
CA ALA A 52 -4.25 8.71 6.14
C ALA A 52 -3.73 8.57 7.59
N SER A 53 -2.59 7.91 7.77
CA SER A 53 -1.91 7.78 9.06
C SER A 53 -1.47 9.15 9.59
N ALA A 54 -0.87 9.98 8.74
CA ALA A 54 -0.44 11.33 9.08
C ALA A 54 -1.61 12.25 9.51
N ARG A 55 -2.77 12.17 8.84
CA ARG A 55 -4.00 12.89 9.28
C ARG A 55 -4.51 12.39 10.63
N SER A 56 -4.36 11.09 10.91
CA SER A 56 -4.74 10.52 12.22
C SER A 56 -3.82 11.03 13.33
N ILE A 57 -2.50 11.11 13.06
CA ILE A 57 -1.53 11.74 13.97
C ILE A 57 -1.87 13.22 14.18
N ALA A 58 -2.16 13.97 13.11
CA ALA A 58 -2.54 15.38 13.23
C ALA A 58 -3.81 15.58 14.07
N SER A 59 -4.77 14.68 13.95
CA SER A 59 -5.97 14.68 14.80
C SER A 59 -5.61 14.41 16.27
N ALA A 60 -4.70 13.47 16.54
CA ALA A 60 -4.22 13.20 17.90
C ALA A 60 -3.47 14.40 18.50
N VAL A 61 -2.64 15.10 17.71
CA VAL A 61 -1.97 16.35 18.13
C VAL A 61 -3.00 17.41 18.50
N ALA A 62 -4.03 17.62 17.69
CA ALA A 62 -5.07 18.61 17.97
C ALA A 62 -5.84 18.30 19.26
N VAL A 63 -6.10 17.02 19.56
CA VAL A 63 -6.72 16.60 20.82
C VAL A 63 -5.77 16.82 22.00
N TYR A 64 -4.49 16.47 21.86
CA TYR A 64 -3.47 16.73 22.88
C TYR A 64 -3.39 18.22 23.23
N GLU A 65 -3.35 19.10 22.22
CA GLU A 65 -3.31 20.54 22.41
C GLU A 65 -4.57 21.06 23.12
N ALA A 66 -5.74 20.51 22.79
CA ALA A 66 -6.99 20.88 23.45
C ALA A 66 -7.02 20.50 24.93
N ASP A 67 -6.44 19.34 25.29
CA ASP A 67 -6.46 18.83 26.66
C ASP A 67 -5.36 19.45 27.54
N ASN A 68 -4.18 19.71 26.98
CA ASN A 68 -3.02 20.18 27.74
C ASN A 68 -2.75 21.69 27.58
N GLY A 69 -3.34 22.33 26.57
CA GLY A 69 -3.12 23.75 26.26
C GLY A 69 -1.72 24.05 25.70
N GLU A 70 -0.94 23.02 25.37
CA GLU A 70 0.40 23.13 24.79
C GLU A 70 0.60 22.08 23.69
N GLN A 71 1.53 22.37 22.79
CA GLN A 71 1.89 21.47 21.70
C GLN A 71 2.74 20.28 22.22
N PRO A 72 2.54 19.07 21.68
CA PRO A 72 3.40 17.93 22.03
C PRO A 72 4.83 18.18 21.56
N SER A 73 5.82 17.87 22.41
CA SER A 73 7.24 18.05 22.07
C SER A 73 7.75 17.10 20.97
N ASN A 74 7.10 15.94 20.83
CA ASN A 74 7.36 14.93 19.81
C ASN A 74 6.20 13.92 19.77
N ILE A 75 6.23 13.01 18.80
CA ILE A 75 5.15 12.03 18.61
C ILE A 75 4.98 11.07 19.80
N ASN A 76 6.04 10.78 20.56
CA ASN A 76 5.95 9.88 21.72
C ASN A 76 5.10 10.48 22.85
N ALA A 77 4.93 11.81 22.89
CA ALA A 77 4.03 12.45 23.87
C ALA A 77 2.56 12.10 23.63
N LEU A 78 2.22 11.63 22.42
CA LEU A 78 0.86 11.20 22.05
C LEU A 78 0.58 9.75 22.48
N VAL A 79 1.60 8.96 22.77
CA VAL A 79 1.48 7.53 23.12
C VAL A 79 1.55 7.36 24.65
N PRO A 80 0.71 6.51 25.28
CA PRO A 80 -0.34 5.68 24.68
C PRO A 80 -1.73 6.34 24.65
N GLU A 81 -1.88 7.56 25.17
CA GLU A 81 -3.19 8.13 25.48
C GLU A 81 -3.98 8.57 24.24
N TYR A 82 -3.31 9.18 23.24
CA TYR A 82 -3.91 9.70 22.02
C TYR A 82 -3.63 8.79 20.80
N LEU A 83 -2.54 8.02 20.85
CA LEU A 83 -2.15 7.01 19.87
C LEU A 83 -1.74 5.72 20.58
N ASN A 84 -2.14 4.56 20.06
CA ASN A 84 -1.77 3.27 20.67
C ASN A 84 -0.28 2.95 20.52
N ASP A 85 0.31 3.34 19.40
CA ASP A 85 1.73 3.20 19.06
C ASP A 85 2.07 4.21 17.95
N VAL A 86 3.36 4.47 17.73
CA VAL A 86 3.82 5.27 16.60
C VAL A 86 3.71 4.44 15.33
N PRO A 87 2.88 4.82 14.34
CA PRO A 87 2.80 4.07 13.10
C PRO A 87 4.11 4.22 12.30
N SER A 88 4.45 3.18 11.55
CA SER A 88 5.53 3.19 10.56
C SER A 88 4.98 3.52 9.18
N ALA A 89 5.73 4.25 8.36
CA ALA A 89 5.33 4.49 6.97
C ALA A 89 5.41 3.22 6.12
N SER A 90 4.54 3.15 5.12
CA SER A 90 4.44 2.04 4.16
C SER A 90 5.11 2.37 2.82
N SER A 91 5.17 3.66 2.45
CA SER A 91 5.78 4.15 1.20
C SER A 91 7.26 4.48 1.34
N VAL A 92 7.71 4.78 2.56
CA VAL A 92 9.11 5.10 2.92
C VAL A 92 9.51 4.34 4.18
N ASP A 93 10.80 4.04 4.31
CA ASP A 93 11.34 3.33 5.46
C ASP A 93 11.52 4.30 6.64
N GLY A 94 10.83 4.04 7.75
CA GLY A 94 10.92 4.82 8.98
C GLY A 94 9.59 5.01 9.69
N ASP A 95 9.70 5.54 10.91
CA ASP A 95 8.55 5.88 11.76
C ASP A 95 8.12 7.33 11.53
N PHE A 96 6.84 7.62 11.77
CA PHE A 96 6.35 8.99 11.69
C PHE A 96 6.94 9.88 12.79
N GLU A 97 7.33 11.08 12.40
CA GLU A 97 7.75 12.15 13.30
C GLU A 97 6.85 13.38 13.10
N ILE A 98 6.82 14.25 14.11
CA ILE A 98 6.08 15.50 14.06
C ILE A 98 7.04 16.66 14.32
N ARG A 99 6.81 17.78 13.62
CA ARG A 99 7.46 19.05 13.92
C ARG A 99 6.48 20.19 13.71
N PHE A 100 6.69 21.26 14.46
CA PHE A 100 5.96 22.50 14.27
C PHE A 100 6.86 23.48 13.50
N VAL A 101 6.33 24.01 12.42
CA VAL A 101 7.01 24.94 11.52
C VAL A 101 6.23 26.26 11.42
N GLY A 102 6.74 27.17 10.60
CA GLY A 102 6.21 28.52 10.46
C GLY A 102 6.83 29.49 11.45
N SER A 103 6.64 30.79 11.20
CA SER A 103 7.25 31.86 12.02
C SER A 103 6.83 31.81 13.50
N ASP A 104 5.66 31.24 13.77
CA ASP A 104 5.07 31.15 15.11
C ASP A 104 5.00 29.69 15.63
N ASN A 105 5.62 28.72 14.94
CA ASN A 105 5.52 27.28 15.25
C ASN A 105 4.06 26.78 15.35
N ASN A 106 3.15 27.33 14.55
CA ASN A 106 1.74 26.99 14.60
C ASN A 106 1.30 26.03 13.47
N GLU A 107 2.21 25.66 12.57
CA GLU A 107 1.93 24.76 11.46
C GLU A 107 2.48 23.38 11.79
N LEU A 108 1.60 22.39 11.93
CA LEU A 108 2.00 21.00 12.15
C LEU A 108 2.43 20.35 10.83
N GLU A 109 3.64 19.79 10.83
CA GLU A 109 4.09 18.86 9.80
C GLU A 109 4.27 17.46 10.38
N VAL A 110 3.72 16.46 9.70
CA VAL A 110 3.98 15.04 9.97
C VAL A 110 4.83 14.50 8.84
N TYR A 111 6.00 13.94 9.15
CA TYR A 111 7.02 13.58 8.18
C TYR A 111 7.71 12.26 8.52
N VAL A 112 8.39 11.68 7.54
CA VAL A 112 9.31 10.54 7.69
C VAL A 112 10.55 10.83 6.87
N GLY A 113 11.71 10.91 7.53
CA GLY A 113 12.94 11.37 6.88
C GLY A 113 12.78 12.77 6.28
N ASP A 114 12.90 12.88 4.95
CA ASP A 114 12.74 14.14 4.21
C ASP A 114 11.33 14.33 3.61
N SER A 115 10.44 13.35 3.74
CA SER A 115 9.11 13.34 3.12
C SER A 115 8.03 13.80 4.09
N VAL A 116 7.27 14.83 3.71
CA VAL A 116 6.14 15.38 4.49
C VAL A 116 4.83 14.78 4.00
N PHE A 117 4.04 14.22 4.91
CA PHE A 117 2.76 13.55 4.63
C PHE A 117 1.55 14.33 5.16
N TYR A 118 1.76 15.29 6.06
CA TYR A 118 0.76 16.26 6.49
C TYR A 118 1.39 17.65 6.67
N PRO A 119 0.72 18.74 6.26
CA PRO A 119 -0.55 18.75 5.53
C PRO A 119 -0.40 18.16 4.12
N ASP A 120 -1.48 17.55 3.60
CA ASP A 120 -1.48 16.93 2.28
C ASP A 120 -1.31 18.00 1.19
N GLN A 121 -0.28 17.86 0.35
CA GLN A 121 0.10 18.83 -0.69
C GLN A 121 -0.38 18.42 -2.11
N ARG A 122 -1.10 17.30 -2.23
CA ARG A 122 -1.53 16.73 -3.52
C ARG A 122 -2.69 17.48 -4.19
#